data_AF-A0A0J7NZJ3-F1
#
_entry.id   AF-A0A0J7NZJ3-F1
#
_cell.length_a   1.000
_cell.length_b   1.000
_cell.length_c   1.000
_cell.angle_alpha   90.00
_cell.angle_beta   90.00
_cell.angle_gamma   90.00
#
_symmetry.space_group_name_H-M   'P 1'
#
loop_
_entity.id
_entity.type
_entity.pdbx_description
1 polymer ?
#
loop_
_entity_poly.entity_id
_entity_poly.type
_entity_poly.pdbx_seq_one_letter_code
_entity_poly.pdbx_strand_id
1 'polypeptide(L)'
;MSRIPDVPDTSALKGGGDRPMTIVRRVGRERERMLGMTDEERAWRKKWLDAQKLAPEEPVTPKGYYEEMYNPIRRFYSAPMNKVQNMMEPLMHWTRQGGWKITVSRPTMYPDTKDLDVLYRTKGNQFYVNGFDKSPI
;
A
#
# COMPACT_ATOMS: atom_id res chain seq x y z
N MET A 1 17.77 30.95 -7.27
CA MET A 1 16.93 30.28 -8.28
C MET A 1 16.65 28.87 -7.80
N SER A 2 15.39 28.47 -7.68
CA SER A 2 15.02 27.10 -7.28
C SER A 2 15.68 26.12 -8.24
N ARG A 3 16.45 25.15 -7.72
CA ARG A 3 17.02 24.04 -8.54
C ARG A 3 15.97 23.01 -8.95
N ILE A 4 14.73 23.24 -8.55
CA ILE A 4 13.59 22.37 -8.78
C ILE A 4 12.94 22.88 -10.06
N PRO A 5 12.79 22.03 -11.10
CA PRO A 5 12.13 22.44 -12.32
C PRO A 5 10.67 22.79 -12.00
N ASP A 6 10.22 23.93 -12.52
CA ASP A 6 8.82 24.30 -12.44
C ASP A 6 7.97 23.26 -13.17
N VAL A 7 6.76 23.11 -12.68
CA VAL A 7 5.83 22.10 -13.16
C VAL A 7 5.45 22.41 -14.61
N PRO A 8 5.54 21.45 -15.56
CA PRO A 8 5.08 21.69 -16.92
C PRO A 8 3.57 21.94 -16.90
N ASP A 9 3.11 22.93 -17.66
CA ASP A 9 1.68 23.23 -17.74
C ASP A 9 0.91 22.08 -18.40
N THR A 10 -0.23 21.70 -17.82
CA THR A 10 -1.08 20.60 -18.30
C THR A 10 -2.49 21.03 -18.65
N SER A 11 -2.68 22.34 -18.79
CA SER A 11 -3.87 22.96 -19.39
C SER A 11 -4.25 22.36 -20.76
N ALA A 12 -3.32 21.67 -21.43
CA ALA A 12 -3.51 21.04 -22.73
C ALA A 12 -4.37 19.74 -22.75
N LEU A 13 -4.71 19.14 -21.60
CA LEU A 13 -5.60 17.96 -21.57
C LEU A 13 -7.07 18.44 -21.72
N LYS A 14 -7.62 18.29 -22.93
CA LYS A 14 -9.01 18.68 -23.26
C LYS A 14 -9.98 18.05 -22.25
N GLY A 15 -10.60 18.87 -21.39
CA GLY A 15 -11.57 18.43 -20.38
C GLY A 15 -11.24 18.80 -18.93
N GLY A 16 -10.12 19.46 -18.64
CA GLY A 16 -9.77 19.86 -17.27
C GLY A 16 -9.49 18.68 -16.33
N GLY A 17 -9.20 17.50 -16.90
CA GLY A 17 -8.89 16.30 -16.14
C GLY A 17 -7.54 16.42 -15.43
N ASP A 18 -7.49 15.92 -14.19
CA ASP A 18 -6.23 15.79 -13.44
C ASP A 18 -5.23 14.94 -14.25
N ARG A 19 -3.95 15.32 -14.22
CA ARG A 19 -2.88 14.72 -15.04
C ARG A 19 -2.82 13.19 -14.83
N PRO A 20 -2.60 12.34 -15.84
CA PRO A 20 -2.32 10.93 -15.54
C PRO A 20 -0.98 10.77 -14.80
N MET A 21 -0.95 9.90 -13.79
CA MET A 21 0.25 9.54 -13.01
C MET A 21 0.70 8.13 -13.30
N THR A 22 2.00 7.96 -13.45
CA THR A 22 2.64 6.65 -13.26
C THR A 22 3.09 6.53 -11.81
N ILE A 23 3.16 5.30 -11.28
CA ILE A 23 3.55 5.02 -9.88
C ILE A 23 4.89 5.68 -9.51
N VAL A 24 5.79 5.83 -10.47
CA VAL A 24 7.21 6.14 -10.24
C VAL A 24 7.59 7.60 -10.56
N ARG A 25 6.99 8.24 -11.59
CA ARG A 25 7.24 9.66 -11.97
C ARG A 25 8.73 10.09 -11.88
N ARG A 26 8.99 11.33 -11.45
CA ARG A 26 10.30 11.95 -11.13
C ARG A 26 11.06 11.18 -10.05
N VAL A 27 10.35 10.69 -9.04
CA VAL A 27 10.94 9.96 -7.90
C VAL A 27 11.53 8.59 -8.28
N GLY A 28 11.45 8.16 -9.54
CA GLY A 28 12.22 7.03 -10.07
C GLY A 28 13.72 7.28 -10.12
N ARG A 29 14.16 8.52 -10.32
CA ARG A 29 15.58 8.89 -10.37
C ARG A 29 16.09 9.27 -8.99
N GLU A 30 17.20 8.65 -8.56
CA GLU A 30 17.77 8.84 -7.22
C GLU A 30 18.18 10.29 -6.93
N ARG A 31 18.76 10.98 -7.92
CA ARG A 31 19.12 12.42 -7.80
C ARG A 31 17.91 13.30 -7.52
N GLU A 32 16.77 12.95 -8.09
CA GLU A 32 15.52 13.70 -7.94
C GLU A 32 14.84 13.38 -6.60
N ARG A 33 15.02 12.15 -6.10
CA ARG A 33 14.56 11.72 -4.77
C ARG A 33 15.28 12.45 -3.63
N MET A 34 16.57 12.74 -3.79
CA MET A 34 17.37 13.50 -2.81
C MET A 34 16.90 14.96 -2.66
N LEU A 35 16.22 15.51 -3.68
CA LEU A 35 15.69 16.88 -3.65
C LEU A 35 14.33 16.98 -2.92
N GLY A 36 13.72 15.86 -2.55
CA GLY A 36 12.40 15.82 -1.91
C GLY A 36 11.22 15.96 -2.89
N MET A 37 10.01 16.06 -2.32
CA MET A 37 8.73 16.18 -3.02
C MET A 37 8.18 17.60 -2.84
N THR A 38 7.74 18.24 -3.92
CA THR A 38 7.13 19.58 -3.86
C THR A 38 5.77 19.55 -3.16
N ASP A 39 5.27 20.68 -2.68
CA ASP A 39 3.98 20.74 -1.97
C ASP A 39 2.80 20.41 -2.90
N GLU A 40 2.88 20.82 -4.17
CA GLU A 40 1.91 20.45 -5.20
C GLU A 40 1.94 18.95 -5.50
N GLU A 41 3.14 18.35 -5.63
CA GLU A 41 3.29 16.90 -5.78
C GLU A 41 2.71 16.14 -4.57
N ARG A 42 2.82 16.71 -3.36
CA ARG A 42 2.29 16.12 -2.12
C ARG A 42 0.76 16.18 -2.06
N ALA A 43 0.16 17.33 -2.38
CA ALA A 43 -1.29 17.47 -2.50
C ALA A 43 -1.86 16.49 -3.53
N TRP A 44 -1.10 16.24 -4.58
CA TRP A 44 -1.52 15.39 -5.66
C TRP A 44 -1.27 13.89 -5.39
N ARG A 45 -0.20 13.56 -4.65
CA ARG A 45 0.02 12.23 -4.07
C ARG A 45 -1.10 11.86 -3.09
N LYS A 46 -1.61 12.83 -2.31
CA LYS A 46 -2.77 12.64 -1.43
C LYS A 46 -4.01 12.23 -2.23
N LYS A 47 -4.32 12.94 -3.32
CA LYS A 47 -5.41 12.54 -4.25
C LYS A 47 -5.19 11.14 -4.82
N TRP A 48 -3.97 10.82 -5.26
CA TRP A 48 -3.65 9.50 -5.81
C TRP A 48 -3.86 8.38 -4.79
N LEU A 49 -3.38 8.56 -3.56
CA LEU A 49 -3.57 7.57 -2.48
C LEU A 49 -5.04 7.39 -2.13
N ASP A 50 -5.82 8.46 -2.17
CA ASP A 50 -7.26 8.40 -1.93
C ASP A 50 -7.97 7.63 -3.05
N ALA A 51 -7.56 7.82 -4.32
CA ALA A 51 -8.08 7.09 -5.47
C ALA A 51 -7.74 5.58 -5.47
N GLN A 52 -6.74 5.14 -4.69
CA GLN A 52 -6.44 3.71 -4.51
C GLN A 52 -7.34 3.03 -3.48
N LYS A 53 -8.15 3.78 -2.72
CA LYS A 53 -9.13 3.19 -1.81
C LYS A 53 -10.26 2.61 -2.65
N LEU A 54 -10.39 1.28 -2.59
CA LEU A 54 -11.48 0.58 -3.24
C LEU A 54 -12.81 0.93 -2.57
N ALA A 55 -13.90 0.91 -3.34
CA ALA A 55 -15.22 1.05 -2.75
C ALA A 55 -15.51 -0.15 -1.82
N PRO A 56 -16.21 0.05 -0.69
CA PRO A 56 -16.46 -1.03 0.26
C PRO A 56 -17.35 -2.15 -0.32
N GLU A 57 -18.11 -1.84 -1.36
CA GLU A 57 -19.04 -2.77 -2.04
C GLU A 57 -18.34 -3.68 -3.06
N GLU A 58 -17.08 -3.42 -3.40
CA GLU A 58 -16.30 -4.25 -4.31
C GLU A 58 -15.65 -5.40 -3.54
N PRO A 59 -15.66 -6.65 -4.04
CA PRO A 59 -16.10 -7.13 -5.35
C PRO A 59 -17.61 -7.42 -5.44
N VAL A 60 -18.29 -6.80 -6.42
CA VAL A 60 -19.71 -7.06 -6.66
C VAL A 60 -19.89 -8.32 -7.51
N THR A 61 -20.36 -9.41 -6.91
CA THR A 61 -20.91 -10.53 -7.68
C THR A 61 -22.41 -10.28 -7.93
N PRO A 62 -22.89 -10.20 -9.18
CA PRO A 62 -24.31 -9.97 -9.44
C PRO A 62 -25.16 -11.08 -8.83
N LYS A 63 -26.33 -10.71 -8.30
CA LYS A 63 -27.28 -11.67 -7.72
C LYS A 63 -27.66 -12.71 -8.78
N GLY A 64 -27.50 -13.98 -8.46
CA GLY A 64 -27.84 -15.08 -9.36
C GLY A 64 -26.80 -15.38 -10.44
N TYR A 65 -25.67 -14.68 -10.51
CA TYR A 65 -24.62 -14.95 -11.53
C TYR A 65 -24.21 -16.42 -11.61
N TYR A 66 -23.90 -17.03 -10.46
CA TYR A 66 -23.55 -18.45 -10.39
C TYR A 66 -24.75 -19.38 -10.61
N GLU A 67 -25.96 -18.88 -10.38
CA GLU A 67 -27.21 -19.60 -10.61
C GLU A 67 -27.66 -19.57 -12.08
N GLU A 68 -27.17 -18.67 -12.89
CA GLU A 68 -27.44 -18.71 -14.33
C GLU A 68 -26.35 -19.51 -15.04
N MET A 69 -25.11 -19.43 -14.54
CA MET A 69 -23.95 -20.02 -15.19
C MET A 69 -23.84 -21.56 -15.03
N TYR A 70 -24.46 -22.14 -13.99
CA TYR A 70 -24.31 -23.57 -13.69
C TYR A 70 -25.63 -24.34 -13.67
N ASN A 71 -25.65 -25.49 -14.34
CA ASN A 71 -26.78 -26.43 -14.35
C ASN A 71 -27.10 -26.97 -12.93
N PRO A 72 -28.36 -27.31 -12.63
CA PRO A 72 -28.78 -27.81 -11.31
C PRO A 72 -27.99 -29.04 -10.83
N ILE A 73 -27.68 -29.98 -11.73
CA ILE A 73 -26.88 -31.18 -11.44
C ILE A 73 -25.47 -30.79 -10.96
N ARG A 74 -24.84 -29.80 -11.61
CA ARG A 74 -23.50 -29.34 -11.25
C ARG A 74 -23.49 -28.66 -9.88
N ARG A 75 -24.54 -27.91 -9.54
CA ARG A 75 -24.70 -27.31 -8.21
C ARG A 75 -24.91 -28.34 -7.12
N PHE A 76 -25.73 -29.36 -7.39
CA PHE A 76 -25.94 -30.47 -6.46
C PHE A 76 -24.63 -31.21 -6.19
N TYR A 77 -23.87 -31.51 -7.24
CA TYR A 77 -22.56 -32.15 -7.13
C TYR A 77 -21.51 -31.29 -6.41
N SER A 78 -21.50 -29.97 -6.62
CA SER A 78 -20.56 -29.06 -5.96
C SER A 78 -20.95 -28.69 -4.52
N ALA A 79 -22.22 -28.86 -4.13
CA ALA A 79 -22.72 -28.52 -2.80
C ALA A 79 -21.89 -29.09 -1.64
N PRO A 80 -21.49 -30.38 -1.62
CA PRO A 80 -20.65 -30.89 -0.53
C PRO A 80 -19.29 -30.20 -0.46
N MET A 81 -18.64 -29.95 -1.60
CA MET A 81 -17.33 -29.27 -1.64
C MET A 81 -17.44 -27.81 -1.22
N ASN A 82 -18.47 -27.09 -1.66
CA ASN A 82 -18.70 -25.70 -1.26
C ASN A 82 -18.89 -25.59 0.26
N LYS A 83 -19.56 -26.56 0.90
CA LYS A 83 -19.69 -26.59 2.36
C LYS A 83 -18.36 -26.78 3.06
N VAL A 84 -17.49 -27.66 2.55
CA VAL A 84 -16.14 -27.86 3.09
C VAL A 84 -15.29 -26.60 2.91
N GLN A 85 -15.34 -25.97 1.73
CA GLN A 85 -14.62 -24.74 1.46
C GLN A 85 -15.05 -23.61 2.40
N ASN A 86 -16.35 -23.37 2.55
CA ASN A 86 -16.88 -22.31 3.42
C ASN A 86 -16.53 -22.55 4.90
N MET A 87 -16.42 -23.81 5.32
CA MET A 87 -15.95 -24.17 6.66
C MET A 87 -14.46 -23.84 6.86
N MET A 88 -13.64 -24.00 5.81
CA MET A 88 -12.19 -23.78 5.85
C MET A 88 -11.78 -22.35 5.54
N GLU A 89 -12.62 -21.56 4.87
CA GLU A 89 -12.39 -20.16 4.51
C GLU A 89 -11.90 -19.29 5.69
N PRO A 90 -12.51 -19.32 6.90
CA PRO A 90 -11.98 -18.57 8.04
C PRO A 90 -10.59 -19.05 8.50
N LEU A 91 -10.23 -20.29 8.22
CA LEU A 91 -8.94 -20.87 8.59
C LEU A 91 -7.83 -20.55 7.58
N MET A 92 -8.18 -20.40 6.30
CA MET A 92 -7.26 -20.21 5.17
C MET A 92 -7.04 -18.75 4.75
N HIS A 93 -7.64 -17.76 5.44
CA HIS A 93 -7.39 -16.36 5.11
C HIS A 93 -5.90 -16.00 5.29
N TRP A 94 -5.26 -15.46 4.26
CA TRP A 94 -3.86 -15.02 4.31
C TRP A 94 -3.64 -13.83 5.25
N THR A 95 -4.72 -13.11 5.61
CA THR A 95 -4.77 -12.06 6.63
C THR A 95 -4.84 -12.62 8.07
N ARG A 96 -4.79 -13.95 8.26
CA ARG A 96 -4.81 -14.57 9.59
C ARG A 96 -3.54 -14.23 10.35
N GLN A 97 -3.68 -13.39 11.37
CA GLN A 97 -2.64 -13.15 12.35
C GLN A 97 -2.56 -14.30 13.36
N GLY A 98 -2.35 -15.53 12.86
CA GLY A 98 -2.34 -16.75 13.66
C GLY A 98 -1.25 -17.69 13.21
N GLY A 99 -0.23 -17.85 14.05
CA GLY A 99 0.94 -18.68 13.86
C GLY A 99 1.87 -18.52 15.06
N TRP A 100 2.92 -19.33 15.14
CA TRP A 100 3.94 -19.15 16.17
C TRP A 100 4.71 -17.87 15.90
N LYS A 101 4.56 -16.86 16.76
CA LYS A 101 5.36 -15.64 16.68
C LYS A 101 6.78 -15.94 17.14
N ILE A 102 7.69 -16.20 16.21
CA ILE A 102 9.12 -16.31 16.50
C ILE A 102 9.64 -14.91 16.78
N THR A 103 9.71 -14.55 18.06
CA THR A 103 10.34 -13.29 18.49
C THR A 103 11.74 -13.63 18.94
N VAL A 104 12.75 -13.23 18.16
CA VAL A 104 14.15 -13.40 18.55
C VAL A 104 14.50 -12.25 19.51
N SER A 105 15.01 -12.57 20.70
CA SER A 105 15.63 -11.55 21.54
C SER A 105 16.85 -10.98 20.82
N ARG A 106 17.16 -9.70 21.08
CA ARG A 106 18.39 -9.11 20.56
C ARG A 106 19.59 -9.75 21.26
N PRO A 107 20.70 -10.05 20.56
CA PRO A 107 21.92 -10.49 21.21
C PRO A 107 22.46 -9.37 22.13
N THR A 108 23.05 -9.73 23.26
CA THR A 108 23.76 -8.80 24.15
C THR A 108 24.95 -8.18 23.41
N MET A 109 25.05 -6.85 23.42
CA MET A 109 26.15 -6.10 22.78
C MET A 109 26.98 -5.36 23.84
N TYR A 110 28.29 -5.30 23.60
CA TYR A 110 29.29 -4.62 24.43
C TYR A 110 29.66 -3.26 23.83
N PRO A 111 30.12 -2.27 24.62
CA PRO A 111 30.41 -0.88 24.20
C PRO A 111 31.48 -0.72 23.11
N ASP A 112 32.13 -1.81 22.73
CA ASP A 112 33.22 -1.96 21.78
C ASP A 112 32.78 -2.64 20.47
N THR A 113 31.50 -2.99 20.33
CA THR A 113 30.93 -3.51 19.08
C THR A 113 30.74 -2.41 18.03
N LYS A 114 31.27 -2.61 16.82
CA LYS A 114 31.39 -1.58 15.77
C LYS A 114 30.06 -0.97 15.28
N ASP A 115 28.93 -1.63 15.55
CA ASP A 115 27.60 -1.25 15.03
C ASP A 115 26.70 -0.53 16.07
N LEU A 116 27.25 -0.10 17.22
CA LEU A 116 26.52 0.58 18.29
C LEU A 116 25.88 1.92 17.86
N ASP A 117 26.53 2.63 16.94
CA ASP A 117 26.16 4.00 16.57
C ASP A 117 24.86 4.11 15.78
N VAL A 118 24.44 3.03 15.13
CA VAL A 118 23.22 2.99 14.32
C VAL A 118 21.97 2.74 15.19
N LEU A 119 22.15 2.33 16.44
CA LEU A 119 21.08 1.83 17.31
C LEU A 119 20.38 2.90 18.15
N TYR A 120 20.97 4.09 18.35
CA TYR A 120 20.44 5.12 19.26
C TYR A 120 19.66 6.26 18.60
N ARG A 121 18.96 5.99 17.48
CA ARG A 121 17.80 6.84 17.14
C ARG A 121 16.75 6.66 18.25
N THR A 122 16.62 7.68 19.09
CA THR A 122 15.98 7.70 20.41
C THR A 122 14.49 7.33 20.47
N LYS A 123 13.80 7.21 19.33
CA LYS A 123 12.38 6.83 19.27
C LYS A 123 12.12 5.92 18.07
N GLY A 124 11.44 4.79 18.28
CA GLY A 124 11.18 3.77 17.24
C GLY A 124 10.47 4.30 15.98
N ASN A 125 9.63 5.32 16.10
CA ASN A 125 8.95 5.95 14.97
C ASN A 125 9.90 6.76 14.05
N GLN A 126 11.03 7.22 14.56
CA GLN A 126 12.00 8.05 13.82
C GLN A 126 12.78 7.27 12.75
N PHE A 127 12.72 5.94 12.75
CA PHE A 127 13.38 5.11 11.75
C PHE A 127 12.64 5.17 10.40
N TYR A 128 11.31 5.20 10.43
CA TYR A 128 10.46 5.17 9.23
C TYR A 128 10.01 6.57 8.81
N VAL A 129 9.82 7.49 9.76
CA VAL A 129 9.19 8.79 9.52
C VAL A 129 10.15 9.80 8.85
N ASN A 130 11.47 9.74 9.09
CA ASN A 130 12.44 10.68 8.51
C ASN A 130 11.99 12.16 8.51
N GLY A 131 11.34 12.62 9.59
CA GLY A 131 10.86 14.00 9.71
C GLY A 131 9.57 14.34 8.94
N PHE A 132 8.89 13.37 8.33
CA PHE A 132 7.60 13.55 7.66
C PHE A 132 6.52 14.14 8.58
N ASP A 133 6.44 13.68 9.82
CA ASP A 133 5.50 14.14 10.86
C ASP A 133 5.68 15.63 11.25
N LYS A 134 6.80 16.26 10.88
CA LYS A 134 7.10 17.66 11.19
C LYS A 134 6.89 18.61 9.99
N SER A 135 6.45 18.07 8.85
CA SER A 135 6.13 18.89 7.68
C SER A 135 4.82 19.64 7.90
N PRO A 136 4.64 20.85 7.33
CA PRO A 136 3.39 21.60 7.45
C PRO A 136 2.30 20.90 6.61
N ILE A 137 1.67 19.91 7.25
CA ILE A 137 0.39 19.29 6.94
C ILE A 137 -0.54 19.59 8.11
#